data_AF-A0A2T1G568-F1
#
_entry.id   AF-A0A2T1G568-F1
#
_cell.length_a   1.000
_cell.length_b   1.000
_cell.length_c   1.000
_cell.angle_alpha   90.00
_cell.angle_beta   90.00
_cell.angle_gamma   90.00
#
_symmetry.space_group_name_H-M   'P 1'
#
loop_
_entity.id
_entity.type
_entity.pdbx_description
1 polymer ?
#
loop_
_entity_poly.entity_id
_entity_poly.type
_entity_poly.pdbx_seq_one_letter_code
_entity_poly.pdbx_strand_id
1 'polypeptide(L)'
;MWAVARDFVELLLPKSFCQGYSLRYTNNVKIAVNRRRIFNGKGFLVVINDRGSDRHPGFKVYNFEDGSAPTRELLEKMVKSSWGIPIGIYLQFVSSCLGS
;
A
#
# COMPACT_ATOMS: atom_id res chain seq x y z
N MET A 1 -15.90 -16.21 15.84
CA MET A 1 -16.13 -16.24 14.38
C MET A 1 -15.07 -15.38 13.72
N TRP A 2 -14.10 -15.99 13.02
CA TRP A 2 -13.04 -15.23 12.34
C TRP A 2 -13.48 -14.96 10.90
N ALA A 3 -13.72 -13.69 10.56
CA ALA A 3 -14.05 -13.30 9.20
C ALA A 3 -12.78 -13.36 8.32
N VAL A 4 -12.77 -14.23 7.31
CA VAL A 4 -11.77 -14.19 6.24
C VAL A 4 -12.11 -13.00 5.35
N ALA A 5 -11.53 -11.83 5.61
CA ALA A 5 -11.56 -10.74 4.63
C ALA A 5 -10.76 -11.20 3.41
N ARG A 6 -11.41 -11.23 2.24
CA ARG A 6 -10.74 -11.27 0.95
C ARG A 6 -10.40 -9.81 0.61
N ASP A 7 -9.14 -9.45 0.78
CA ASP A 7 -8.62 -8.18 0.31
C ASP A 7 -8.35 -8.31 -1.19
N PHE A 8 -9.00 -7.48 -2.02
CA PHE A 8 -8.75 -7.44 -3.46
C PHE A 8 -7.67 -6.40 -3.74
N VAL A 9 -6.57 -6.82 -4.35
CA VAL A 9 -5.58 -5.91 -4.93
C VAL A 9 -6.24 -5.26 -6.15
N GLU A 10 -6.45 -3.94 -6.10
CA GLU A 10 -7.19 -3.24 -7.14
C GLU A 10 -6.29 -2.47 -8.10
N LEU A 11 -5.13 -2.02 -7.63
CA LEU A 11 -4.25 -1.17 -8.41
C LEU A 11 -2.82 -1.22 -7.88
N LEU A 12 -1.88 -1.47 -8.80
CA LEU A 12 -0.46 -1.20 -8.59
C LEU A 12 -0.12 0.07 -9.35
N LEU A 13 0.40 1.08 -8.65
CA LEU A 13 0.86 2.29 -9.29
C LEU A 13 2.16 2.01 -10.06
N PRO A 14 2.34 2.60 -11.26
CA PRO A 14 3.61 2.56 -11.98
C PRO A 14 4.75 3.22 -11.19
N LYS A 15 4.41 4.07 -10.21
CA LYS A 15 5.34 4.84 -9.39
C LYS A 15 4.89 4.88 -7.93
N SER A 16 5.83 4.67 -7.02
CA SER A 16 5.57 4.75 -5.57
C SER A 16 5.38 6.19 -5.08
N PHE A 17 4.60 6.34 -4.01
CA PHE A 17 4.63 7.52 -3.14
C PHE A 17 5.95 7.57 -2.38
N CYS A 18 6.26 8.73 -1.82
CA CYS A 18 7.28 8.84 -0.78
C CYS A 18 7.10 7.71 0.25
N GLN A 19 8.23 7.05 0.59
CA GLN A 19 8.31 5.88 1.48
C GLN A 19 7.86 4.54 0.86
N GLY A 20 7.74 4.45 -0.47
CA GLY A 20 7.62 3.17 -1.17
C GLY A 20 6.21 2.58 -1.31
N TYR A 21 5.16 3.35 -1.04
CA TYR A 21 3.78 2.87 -1.21
C TYR A 21 3.38 2.88 -2.69
N SER A 22 2.97 1.74 -3.24
CA SER A 22 2.50 1.66 -4.62
C SER A 22 1.31 0.73 -4.81
N LEU A 23 0.94 -0.05 -3.79
CA LEU A 23 -0.18 -0.98 -3.90
C LEU A 23 -1.41 -0.46 -3.17
N ARG A 24 -2.51 -0.35 -3.93
CA ARG A 24 -3.85 -0.09 -3.43
C ARG A 24 -4.65 -1.38 -3.33
N TYR A 25 -5.45 -1.45 -2.27
CA TYR A 25 -6.49 -2.46 -2.10
C TYR A 25 -7.70 -1.81 -1.43
N THR A 26 -8.89 -2.38 -1.66
CA THR A 26 -10.08 -2.06 -0.88
C THR A 26 -10.35 -3.17 0.12
N ASN A 27 -10.82 -2.77 1.30
CA ASN A 27 -11.28 -3.69 2.30
C ASN A 27 -12.74 -3.35 2.62
N ASN A 28 -13.63 -4.34 2.54
CA ASN A 28 -15.03 -4.17 2.91
C ASN A 28 -15.28 -4.37 4.42
N VAL A 29 -14.21 -4.46 5.23
CA VAL A 29 -14.32 -4.73 6.67
C VAL A 29 -14.33 -3.42 7.47
N LYS A 30 -15.50 -3.09 8.03
CA LYS A 30 -15.77 -1.94 8.92
C LYS A 30 -15.03 -1.94 10.26
N ILE A 31 -14.32 -3.01 10.60
CA ILE A 31 -13.62 -3.13 11.87
C ILE A 31 -12.16 -3.48 11.57
N ALA A 32 -11.28 -2.62 12.07
CA ALA A 32 -9.84 -2.77 12.07
C ALA A 32 -9.40 -4.10 12.71
N VAL A 33 -9.53 -5.21 11.99
CA VAL A 33 -8.61 -6.32 12.18
C VAL A 33 -7.28 -5.76 11.70
N ASN A 34 -6.34 -5.61 12.62
CA ASN A 34 -5.02 -5.02 12.46
C ASN A 34 -4.17 -5.86 11.48
N ARG A 35 -4.61 -5.94 10.22
CA ARG A 35 -4.03 -6.74 9.12
C ARG A 35 -2.88 -5.95 8.52
N ARG A 36 -1.83 -5.74 9.31
CA ARG A 36 -0.57 -5.10 8.88
C ARG A 36 0.17 -5.89 7.79
N ARG A 37 -0.29 -7.10 7.46
CA ARG A 37 0.35 -8.03 6.54
C ARG A 37 -0.71 -8.61 5.63
N ILE A 38 -0.51 -8.53 4.32
CA ILE A 38 -1.37 -9.15 3.31
C ILE A 38 -0.64 -10.36 2.74
N PHE A 39 -1.33 -11.49 2.68
CA PHE A 39 -0.79 -12.75 2.15
C PHE A 39 -1.52 -13.14 0.87
N ASN A 40 -0.83 -13.79 -0.07
CA ASN A 40 -1.49 -14.38 -1.23
C ASN A 40 -2.21 -15.69 -0.85
N GLY A 41 -2.96 -16.28 -1.79
CA GLY A 41 -3.72 -17.52 -1.56
C GLY A 41 -2.87 -18.74 -1.19
N LYS A 42 -1.54 -18.66 -1.27
CA LYS A 42 -0.60 -19.71 -0.84
C LYS A 42 0.01 -19.43 0.54
N GLY A 43 -0.38 -18.35 1.21
CA GLY A 43 0.13 -17.97 2.53
C GLY A 43 1.46 -17.21 2.51
N PHE A 44 1.94 -16.73 1.35
CA PHE A 44 3.15 -15.90 1.30
C PHE A 44 2.82 -14.43 1.53
N LEU A 45 3.64 -13.76 2.35
CA LEU A 45 3.54 -12.32 2.57
C LEU A 45 3.82 -11.59 1.26
N VAL A 46 2.89 -10.73 0.83
CA VAL A 46 3.01 -9.95 -0.42
C VAL A 46 3.02 -8.45 -0.18
N VAL A 47 2.48 -7.96 0.95
CA VAL A 47 2.38 -6.53 1.25
C VAL A 47 2.48 -6.29 2.75
N ILE A 48 3.21 -5.26 3.12
CA ILE A 48 3.18 -4.66 4.46
C ILE A 48 2.16 -3.51 4.41
N ASN A 49 1.04 -3.66 5.12
CA ASN A 49 0.01 -2.62 5.24
C ASN A 49 0.40 -1.66 6.36
N ASP A 50 0.47 -0.38 6.01
CA ASP A 50 0.87 0.67 6.94
C ASP A 50 0.03 1.96 6.81
N ARG A 51 -0.76 2.14 5.74
CA ARG A 51 -1.54 3.37 5.54
C ARG A 51 -3.02 3.09 5.21
N GLY A 52 -3.91 3.52 6.11
CA GLY A 52 -5.36 3.51 5.88
C GLY A 52 -5.85 4.62 4.94
N SER A 53 -7.12 4.55 4.55
CA SER A 53 -7.81 5.61 3.81
C SER A 53 -7.98 6.89 4.63
N ASP A 54 -8.38 7.97 3.95
CA ASP A 54 -8.84 9.24 4.51
C ASP A 54 -7.77 10.03 5.28
N ARG A 55 -6.49 9.82 4.93
CA ARG A 55 -5.39 10.69 5.39
C ARG A 55 -5.55 12.08 4.77
N HIS A 56 -5.33 13.11 5.59
CA HIS A 56 -5.46 14.49 5.16
C HIS A 56 -4.42 14.85 4.07
N PRO A 57 -4.82 15.27 2.86
CA PRO A 57 -3.92 15.47 1.73
C PRO A 57 -2.97 16.66 1.90
N GLY A 58 -3.28 17.60 2.80
CA GLY A 58 -2.47 18.80 3.06
C GLY A 58 -1.04 18.54 3.59
N PHE A 59 -0.71 17.31 3.98
CA PHE A 59 0.63 16.93 4.46
C PHE A 59 1.56 16.42 3.36
N LYS A 60 1.23 16.61 2.08
CA LYS A 60 2.00 16.08 0.91
C LYS A 60 2.24 14.56 0.94
N VAL A 61 1.48 13.84 1.76
CA VAL A 61 1.62 12.38 1.96
C VAL A 61 1.39 11.58 0.68
N TYR A 62 0.75 12.18 -0.30
CA TYR A 62 0.39 11.60 -1.59
C TYR A 62 1.33 11.99 -2.73
N ASN A 63 2.38 12.77 -2.45
CA ASN A 63 3.38 13.08 -3.46
C ASN A 63 4.17 11.82 -3.82
N PHE A 64 4.56 11.73 -5.09
CA PHE A 64 5.43 10.69 -5.59
C PHE A 64 6.87 10.89 -5.10
N GLU A 65 7.69 9.85 -5.17
CA GLU A 65 9.08 9.88 -4.71
C GLU A 65 9.95 10.95 -5.39
N ASP A 66 9.58 11.41 -6.58
CA ASP A 66 10.26 12.52 -7.28
C ASP A 66 9.75 13.92 -6.85
N GLY A 67 8.87 13.98 -5.85
CA GLY A 67 8.27 15.20 -5.33
C GLY A 67 7.06 15.70 -6.10
N SER A 68 6.72 15.10 -7.24
CA SER A 68 5.54 15.49 -8.04
C SER A 68 4.23 15.17 -7.32
N ALA A 69 3.19 15.98 -7.58
CA ALA A 69 1.86 15.78 -7.04
C ALA A 69 0.99 14.95 -8.02
N PRO A 70 0.07 14.10 -7.53
CA PRO A 70 -0.89 13.41 -8.37
C PRO A 70 -1.89 14.40 -9.00
N THR A 71 -2.50 14.02 -10.12
CA THR A 71 -3.65 14.76 -10.66
C THR A 71 -4.82 14.73 -9.67
N ARG A 72 -5.77 15.66 -9.81
CA ARG A 72 -6.93 15.73 -8.91
C ARG A 72 -7.75 14.43 -8.91
N GLU A 73 -7.99 13.85 -10.08
CA GLU A 73 -8.76 12.62 -10.24
C GLU A 73 -8.05 11.43 -9.60
N LEU A 74 -6.72 11.41 -9.67
CA LEU A 74 -5.91 10.37 -9.03
C LEU A 74 -5.87 10.56 -7.51
N LEU A 75 -5.73 11.81 -7.04
CA LEU A 75 -5.74 12.15 -5.62
C LEU A 75 -7.05 11.74 -4.94
N GLU A 76 -8.19 11.99 -5.57
CA GLU A 76 -9.51 11.58 -5.06
C GLU A 76 -9.60 10.06 -4.85
N LYS A 77 -9.03 9.28 -5.78
CA LYS A 77 -8.94 7.82 -5.63
C LYS A 77 -7.97 7.44 -4.52
N MET A 78 -6.84 8.15 -4.41
CA MET A 78 -5.80 7.87 -3.43
C MET A 78 -6.24 8.13 -1.99
N VAL A 79 -7.01 9.20 -1.76
CA VAL A 79 -7.56 9.51 -0.44
C VAL A 79 -8.52 8.43 0.05
N LYS A 80 -9.37 7.89 -0.84
CA LYS A 80 -10.37 6.86 -0.50
C LYS A 80 -9.81 5.44 -0.37
N SER A 81 -8.48 5.27 -0.43
CA SER A 81 -7.83 3.97 -0.55
C SER A 81 -6.89 3.69 0.61
N SER A 82 -6.77 2.41 0.97
CA SER A 82 -5.66 1.96 1.81
C SER A 82 -4.46 1.60 0.95
N TRP A 83 -3.27 1.79 1.50
CA TRP A 83 -2.00 1.68 0.81
C TRP A 83 -1.02 0.83 1.59
N GLY A 84 -0.37 -0.08 0.87
CA GLY A 84 0.67 -0.94 1.41
C GLY A 84 1.96 -0.85 0.61
N ILE A 85 3.04 -1.27 1.25
CA ILE A 85 4.37 -1.39 0.68
C ILE A 85 4.52 -2.82 0.16
N PRO A 86 4.69 -3.03 -1.16
CA PRO A 86 4.95 -4.36 -1.70
C PRO A 86 6.19 -4.99 -1.08
N ILE A 87 6.13 -6.28 -0.75
CA ILE A 87 7.27 -6.99 -0.15
C ILE A 87 8.51 -7.00 -1.06
N GLY A 88 8.31 -6.85 -2.38
CA GLY A 88 9.39 -6.77 -3.36
C GLY A 88 10.40 -5.65 -3.08
N ILE A 89 9.95 -4.53 -2.50
CA ILE A 89 10.84 -3.42 -2.10
C ILE A 89 11.82 -3.88 -1.02
N TYR A 90 11.33 -4.63 -0.02
CA TYR A 90 12.19 -5.19 1.03
C TYR A 90 13.15 -6.26 0.47
N LEU A 91 12.67 -7.11 -0.43
CA LEU A 91 13.52 -8.14 -1.06
C LEU A 91 14.65 -7.52 -1.91
N GLN A 92 14.36 -6.42 -2.62
CA GLN A 92 15.36 -5.65 -3.35
C GLN A 92 16.38 -5.03 -2.39
N PHE A 93 15.93 -4.41 -1.30
CA PHE A 93 16.81 -3.87 -0.26
C PHE A 93 17.74 -4.95 0.32
N VAL A 94 17.18 -6.08 0.77
CA VAL A 94 17.97 -7.19 1.32
C VAL A 94 18.98 -7.73 0.31
N SER A 95 18.57 -7.89 -0.95
CA SER A 95 19.48 -8.35 -2.01
C SER A 95 20.62 -7.36 -2.26
N SER A 96 20.36 -6.05 -2.15
CA SER A 96 21.40 -5.02 -2.27
C SER A 96 22.36 -4.98 -1.07
N CYS A 97 21.89 -5.31 0.14
CA CYS A 97 22.72 -5.34 1.35
C CYS A 97 23.48 -6.65 1.55
N LEU A 98 22.99 -7.76 1.02
CA LEU A 98 23.63 -9.08 1.11
C LEU A 98 24.48 -9.43 -0.13
N GLY A 99 24.56 -8.50 -1.09
CA GLY A 99 25.32 -8.61 -2.34
C GLY A 99 26.63 -7.81 -2.35
N SER A 100 27.28 -7.63 -1.19
CA SER A 100 28.64 -7.07 -1.03
C SER A 100 29.50 -7.99 -0.18
#